data_AF-A0A0D0G104-F1
#
_entry.id   AF-A0A0D0G104-F1
#
_cell.length_a   1.000
_cell.length_b   1.000
_cell.length_c   1.000
_cell.angle_alpha   90.00
_cell.angle_beta   90.00
_cell.angle_gamma   90.00
#
_symmetry.space_group_name_H-M   'P 1'
#
loop_
_entity.id
_entity.type
_entity.pdbx_description
1 polymer ?
#
loop_
_entity_poly.entity_id
_entity_poly.type
_entity_poly.pdbx_seq_one_letter_code
_entity_poly.pdbx_strand_id
1 'polypeptide(L)'
;MRTTKATHAVERLKTRSGNPHLAAVAMPGGLFYLVDRSSGAAEKRCEPLPLDEFVKFVDDLGPKKPRKASKLDLAFEEQIKNSKR
;
A
#
# COMPACT_ATOMS: atom_id res chain seq x y z
N MET A 1 14.31 -10.07 -2.49
CA MET A 1 14.07 -8.60 -2.43
C MET A 1 12.58 -8.32 -2.29
N ARG A 2 12.07 -8.09 -1.07
CA ARG A 2 10.65 -7.74 -0.81
C ARG A 2 10.43 -6.22 -0.76
N THR A 3 11.39 -5.50 -0.18
CA THR A 3 11.42 -4.03 -0.09
C THR A 3 11.39 -3.35 -1.46
N THR A 4 12.06 -3.94 -2.46
CA THR A 4 12.15 -3.39 -3.82
C THR A 4 10.79 -3.31 -4.52
N LYS A 5 9.91 -4.30 -4.35
CA LYS A 5 8.57 -4.28 -4.95
C LYS A 5 7.68 -3.19 -4.35
N ALA A 6 7.71 -3.02 -3.03
CA ALA A 6 6.94 -1.97 -2.35
C ALA A 6 7.40 -0.58 -2.79
N THR A 7 8.71 -0.34 -2.85
CA THR A 7 9.27 0.92 -3.33
C THR A 7 8.87 1.21 -4.78
N HIS A 8 9.01 0.23 -5.69
CA HIS A 8 8.63 0.41 -7.09
C HIS A 8 7.13 0.66 -7.28
N ALA A 9 6.26 0.02 -6.51
CA ALA A 9 4.82 0.28 -6.58
C ALA A 9 4.53 1.74 -6.21
N VAL A 10 5.13 2.25 -5.14
CA VAL A 10 4.94 3.65 -4.73
C VAL A 10 5.57 4.62 -5.72
N GLU A 11 6.74 4.32 -6.29
CA GLU A 11 7.35 5.14 -7.35
C GLU A 11 6.43 5.27 -8.58
N ARG A 12 5.78 4.18 -9.00
CA ARG A 12 4.79 4.22 -10.08
C ARG A 12 3.59 5.07 -9.70
N LEU A 13 3.08 4.93 -8.47
CA LEU A 13 1.98 5.75 -7.98
C LEU A 13 2.35 7.23 -7.92
N LYS A 14 3.56 7.59 -7.46
CA LYS A 14 4.06 8.99 -7.48
C LYS A 14 4.07 9.54 -8.90
N THR A 15 4.59 8.76 -9.85
CA THR A 15 4.69 9.15 -11.26
C THR A 15 3.29 9.33 -11.88
N ARG A 16 2.33 8.47 -11.53
CA ARG A 16 0.94 8.52 -12.05
C ARG A 16 0.09 9.63 -11.41
N SER A 17 0.25 9.88 -10.12
CA SER A 17 -0.54 10.85 -9.35
C SER A 17 0.03 12.27 -9.39
N GLY A 18 1.30 12.42 -9.76
CA GLY A 18 2.02 13.69 -9.67
C GLY A 18 2.30 14.12 -8.22
N ASN A 19 2.01 13.28 -7.22
CA ASN A 19 2.29 13.56 -5.81
C ASN A 19 3.59 12.86 -5.37
N PRO A 20 4.71 13.58 -5.27
CA PRO A 20 6.00 13.00 -4.85
C PRO A 20 6.06 12.65 -3.36
N HIS A 21 5.12 13.16 -2.55
CA HIS A 21 5.10 13.04 -1.09
C HIS A 21 4.53 11.71 -0.57
N LEU A 22 4.12 10.82 -1.46
CA LEU A 22 3.73 9.46 -1.11
C LEU A 22 4.95 8.66 -0.64
N ALA A 23 4.81 7.81 0.36
CA ALA A 23 5.89 6.93 0.80
C ALA A 23 5.36 5.58 1.30
N ALA A 24 6.05 4.49 0.92
CA ALA A 24 5.87 3.20 1.57
C ALA A 24 6.63 3.20 2.89
N VAL A 25 5.97 2.78 3.97
CA VAL A 25 6.64 2.50 5.24
C VAL A 25 6.56 1.01 5.51
N ALA A 26 7.73 0.39 5.62
CA ALA A 26 7.85 -1.01 6.02
C ALA A 26 7.74 -1.11 7.54
N MET A 27 6.99 -2.11 8.01
CA MET A 27 6.82 -2.44 9.41
C MET A 27 7.50 -3.77 9.75
N PRO A 28 7.91 -3.95 11.02
CA PRO A 28 8.26 -5.26 11.56
C PRO A 28 7.11 -6.25 11.29
N GLY A 29 7.45 -7.47 10.87
CA GLY A 29 6.45 -8.49 10.50
C GLY A 29 6.12 -8.58 9.00
N GLY A 30 6.79 -7.81 8.15
CA GLY A 30 6.62 -7.91 6.69
C GLY A 30 5.38 -7.17 6.15
N LEU A 31 4.87 -6.24 6.95
CA LEU A 31 3.75 -5.37 6.60
C LEU A 31 4.26 -4.05 6.03
N PHE A 32 3.44 -3.41 5.21
CA PHE A 32 3.72 -2.17 4.50
C PHE A 32 2.47 -1.30 4.52
N TYR A 33 2.63 -0.01 4.74
CA TYR A 33 1.53 0.95 4.62
C TYR A 33 1.98 2.18 3.84
N LEU A 34 1.01 2.86 3.25
CA LEU A 34 1.22 4.06 2.45
C LEU A 34 0.94 5.28 3.32
N VAL A 35 1.87 6.23 3.30
CA VAL A 35 1.66 7.56 3.87
C VAL A 35 1.69 8.60 2.79
N ASP A 36 0.80 9.57 2.90
CA ASP A 36 0.83 10.81 2.14
C ASP A 36 1.38 11.91 3.05
N ARG A 37 2.46 12.56 2.63
CA ARG A 37 3.07 13.68 3.37
C ARG A 37 2.80 15.03 2.70
N SER A 38 1.90 15.09 1.72
CA SER A 38 1.62 16.31 0.97
C SER A 38 0.98 17.41 1.83
N SER A 39 0.30 17.07 2.92
CA SER A 39 -0.34 18.03 3.83
C SER A 39 0.55 18.50 4.98
N GLY A 40 1.84 18.11 4.99
CA GLY A 40 2.76 18.38 6.09
C GLY A 40 2.65 17.39 7.27
N ALA A 41 1.57 16.60 7.34
CA ALA A 41 1.42 15.48 8.26
C ALA A 41 1.56 14.15 7.51
N ALA A 42 2.08 13.12 8.17
CA ALA A 42 2.11 11.77 7.62
C ALA A 42 0.73 11.12 7.76
N GLU A 43 -0.14 11.36 6.77
CA GLU A 43 -1.48 10.77 6.73
C GLU A 43 -1.39 9.33 6.21
N LYS A 44 -1.73 8.37 7.07
CA LYS A 44 -1.80 6.97 6.66
C LYS A 44 -2.99 6.78 5.72
N ARG A 45 -2.71 6.42 4.47
CA ARG A 45 -3.72 6.15 3.44
C ARG A 45 -4.27 4.72 3.52
N CYS A 46 -3.55 3.81 4.17
CA CYS A 46 -4.00 2.45 4.44
C CYS A 46 -3.47 1.93 5.77
N GLU A 47 -4.10 0.86 6.26
CA GLU A 47 -3.59 0.05 7.36
C GLU A 47 -2.34 -0.75 6.93
N PRO A 48 -1.54 -1.27 7.87
CA PRO A 48 -0.39 -2.12 7.56
C PRO A 48 -0.83 -3.41 6.84
N LEU A 49 -0.49 -3.53 5.56
CA LEU A 49 -0.86 -4.64 4.67
C LEU A 49 0.37 -5.48 4.30
N PRO A 50 0.23 -6.78 4.03
CA PRO A 50 1.32 -7.56 3.47
C PRO A 50 1.72 -7.07 2.07
N LEU A 51 2.93 -7.41 1.62
CA LEU A 51 3.52 -6.88 0.38
C LEU A 51 2.59 -6.96 -0.84
N ASP A 52 1.99 -8.12 -1.11
CA ASP A 52 1.16 -8.34 -2.29
C ASP A 52 -0.13 -7.48 -2.24
N GLU A 53 -0.78 -7.41 -1.08
CA GLU A 53 -1.94 -6.54 -0.83
C GLU A 53 -1.56 -5.06 -0.92
N PHE A 54 -0.41 -4.68 -0.38
CA PHE A 54 0.10 -3.31 -0.45
C PHE A 54 0.34 -2.87 -1.91
N VAL A 55 0.97 -3.71 -2.73
CA VAL A 55 1.19 -3.43 -4.14
C VAL A 55 -0.14 -3.26 -4.87
N LYS A 56 -1.09 -4.18 -4.65
CA LYS A 56 -2.44 -4.13 -5.23
C LYS A 56 -3.20 -2.86 -4.83
N PHE A 57 -3.13 -2.48 -3.55
CA PHE A 57 -3.72 -1.24 -3.04
C PHE A 57 -3.12 0.00 -3.70
N VAL A 58 -1.78 0.07 -3.78
CA VAL A 58 -1.06 1.19 -4.41
C VAL A 58 -1.36 1.29 -5.91
N ASP A 59 -1.45 0.16 -6.60
CA ASP A 59 -1.79 0.12 -8.02
C ASP A 59 -3.23 0.58 -8.29
N ASP A 60 -4.18 0.30 -7.38
CA ASP A 60 -5.59 0.68 -7.48
C ASP A 60 -5.87 2.12 -6.99
N LEU A 61 -5.04 2.68 -6.10
CA LEU A 61 -5.18 4.06 -5.56
C LEU A 61 -4.99 5.16 -6.63
N GLY A 62 -4.37 4.85 -7.76
CA GLY A 62 -4.23 5.81 -8.87
C GLY A 62 -5.58 6.15 -9.53
N PRO A 63 -5.65 7.22 -10.35
CA PRO A 63 -6.89 7.60 -11.01
C PRO A 63 -7.36 6.50 -11.95
N LYS A 64 -8.32 5.70 -11.49
CA LYS A 64 -9.09 4.73 -12.27
C LYS A 64 -10.50 5.29 -12.34
N LYS A 65 -11.01 5.44 -13.58
CA LYS A 65 -12.36 5.91 -13.92
C LYS A 65 -13.39 5.44 -12.87
N PRO A 66 -14.29 6.34 -12.45
CA PRO A 66 -15.04 6.24 -11.20
C PRO A 66 -15.91 4.99 -11.20
N ARG A 67 -15.57 3.99 -10.39
CA ARG A 67 -16.54 3.01 -9.95
C ARG A 67 -16.36 2.68 -8.46
N LYS A 68 -17.39 3.09 -7.73
CA LYS A 68 -17.75 2.72 -6.36
C LYS A 68 -17.39 1.27 -6.03
N ALA A 69 -16.71 1.05 -4.90
CA ALA A 69 -16.95 -0.07 -3.98
C ALA A 69 -15.95 0.09 -2.82
N SER A 70 -16.39 0.50 -1.64
CA SER A 70 -17.06 -0.30 -0.61
C SER A 70 -16.03 -0.85 0.39
N LYS A 71 -16.20 -0.40 1.63
CA LYS A 71 -15.47 -0.78 2.85
C LYS A 71 -15.80 -2.22 3.30
N LEU A 72 -15.65 -3.19 2.41
CA LEU A 72 -15.83 -4.63 2.62
C LEU A 72 -14.59 -5.28 2.00
N ASP A 73 -13.83 -6.22 2.56
CA ASP A 73 -14.05 -7.19 3.64
C ASP A 73 -12.71 -8.00 3.72
N LEU A 74 -12.42 -8.65 4.85
CA LEU A 74 -11.79 -10.00 4.91
C LEU A 74 -10.26 -10.28 4.83
N ALA A 75 -9.32 -9.36 4.62
CA ALA A 75 -7.92 -9.80 4.38
C ALA A 75 -7.07 -10.16 5.63
N PHE A 76 -7.61 -10.09 6.86
CA PHE A 76 -6.80 -10.23 8.08
C PHE A 76 -6.59 -11.68 8.57
N GLU A 77 -7.38 -12.66 8.12
CA GLU A 77 -7.36 -14.00 8.75
C GLU A 77 -6.58 -15.08 7.98
N GLU A 78 -6.23 -14.90 6.70
CA GLU A 78 -5.67 -16.02 5.92
C GLU A 78 -4.14 -16.14 5.91
N GLN A 79 -3.38 -15.10 6.28
CA GLN A 79 -1.92 -15.12 6.04
C GLN A 79 -1.03 -15.61 7.21
N ILE A 80 -1.60 -16.26 8.23
CA ILE A 80 -0.81 -16.98 9.25
C ILE A 80 -0.39 -18.39 8.78
N LYS A 81 -0.87 -18.87 7.63
CA LYS A 81 -0.54 -20.22 7.15
C LYS A 81 0.80 -20.37 6.41
N ASN A 82 1.49 -19.29 6.02
CA ASN A 82 2.72 -19.39 5.21
C ASN A 82 4.00 -18.90 5.91
N SER A 83 3.93 -18.53 7.19
CA SER A 83 5.13 -18.17 8.00
C SER A 83 5.62 -19.33 8.87
N LYS A 84 5.38 -20.57 8.43
CA LYS A 84 5.98 -21.76 9.05
C LYS A 84 6.66 -22.60 7.98
N ARG A 85 7.91 -22.26 7.68
CA ARG A 85 8.89 -23.24 7.20
C ARG A 85 10.29 -22.82 7.60
#